data_AF-A0A7Y1ZK12-F1
#
_entry.id   AF-A0A7Y1ZK12-F1
#
_cell.length_a   1.000
_cell.length_b   1.000
_cell.length_c   1.000
_cell.angle_alpha   90.00
_cell.angle_beta   90.00
_cell.angle_gamma   90.00
#
_symmetry.space_group_name_H-M   'P 1'
#
loop_
_entity.id
_entity.type
_entity.pdbx_description
1 polymer ?
#
loop_
_entity_poly.entity_id
_entity_poly.type
_entity_poly.pdbx_seq_one_letter_code
_entity_poly.pdbx_strand_id
1 'polypeptide(L)'
;IVAHNAHFDAGFINTAVERCGIKRNPFHPFSYFDTATLSGLAYGQTVLARACAEAGVEFDNSEAHSAAYDAERTAELFCEIVNRWKESGGWMPAFE
;
A
#
# COMPACT_ATOMS: atom_id res chain seq x y z
N ILE A 1 8.07 -2.94 -1.79
CA ILE A 1 6.66 -3.24 -2.16
C ILE A 1 5.75 -2.21 -1.48
N VAL A 2 4.56 -1.97 -2.03
CA VAL A 2 3.47 -1.24 -1.37
C VAL A 2 2.38 -2.27 -1.05
N ALA A 3 1.89 -2.32 0.18
CA ALA A 3 0.82 -3.23 0.60
C ALA A 3 0.15 -2.72 1.89
N HIS A 4 -0.94 -3.36 2.33
CA HIS A 4 -1.64 -3.02 3.57
C HIS A 4 -1.31 -4.03 4.66
N ASN A 5 -0.62 -3.59 5.74
CA ASN A 5 0.16 -4.45 6.63
C ASN A 5 1.35 -5.11 5.89
N ALA A 6 2.08 -4.31 5.11
CA ALA A 6 3.01 -4.76 4.06
C ALA A 6 4.08 -5.80 4.47
N HIS A 7 4.43 -5.86 5.77
CA HIS A 7 5.33 -6.91 6.27
C HIS A 7 4.79 -8.32 6.03
N PHE A 8 3.47 -8.51 6.11
CA PHE A 8 2.81 -9.80 5.89
C PHE A 8 3.04 -10.28 4.45
N ASP A 9 2.64 -9.48 3.45
CA ASP A 9 2.79 -9.81 2.03
C ASP A 9 4.25 -10.01 1.64
N ALA A 10 5.12 -9.11 2.09
CA ALA A 10 6.56 -9.20 1.83
C ALA A 10 7.17 -10.48 2.40
N GLY A 11 6.75 -10.90 3.59
CA GLY A 11 7.17 -12.17 4.20
C GLY A 11 6.84 -13.38 3.32
N PHE A 12 5.59 -13.47 2.85
CA PHE A 12 5.16 -14.54 1.95
C PHE A 12 5.90 -14.52 0.61
N ILE A 13 6.07 -13.35 0.00
CA ILE A 13 6.81 -13.20 -1.27
C ILE A 13 8.28 -13.61 -1.11
N ASN A 14 8.95 -13.17 -0.05
CA ASN A 14 10.35 -13.50 0.20
C ASN A 14 10.54 -15.01 0.41
N THR A 15 9.65 -15.65 1.21
CA THR A 15 9.68 -17.11 1.40
C THR A 15 9.40 -17.86 0.09
N ALA A 16 8.49 -17.38 -0.76
CA ALA A 16 8.22 -18.00 -2.07
C ALA A 16 9.43 -17.88 -3.02
N VAL A 17 10.07 -16.70 -3.06
CA VAL A 17 11.32 -16.45 -3.80
C VAL A 17 12.40 -17.44 -3.41
N GLU A 18 12.58 -17.67 -2.10
CA GLU A 18 13.54 -18.64 -1.57
C GLU A 18 13.20 -20.07 -1.99
N ARG A 19 11.96 -20.52 -1.78
CA ARG A 19 11.49 -21.88 -2.14
C ARG A 19 11.61 -22.16 -3.64
N CYS A 20 11.39 -21.16 -4.48
CA CYS A 20 11.47 -21.28 -5.94
C CYS A 20 12.89 -21.04 -6.50
N GLY A 21 13.88 -20.71 -5.66
CA GLY A 21 15.25 -20.45 -6.12
C GLY A 21 15.38 -19.24 -7.04
N ILE A 22 14.52 -18.22 -6.89
CA ILE A 22 14.52 -17.02 -7.73
C ILE A 22 15.72 -16.14 -7.36
N LYS A 23 16.75 -16.12 -8.21
CA LYS A 23 18.02 -15.41 -7.93
C LYS A 23 17.97 -13.89 -8.06
N ARG A 24 17.07 -13.36 -8.89
CA ARG A 24 16.98 -11.93 -9.21
C ARG A 24 15.63 -11.37 -8.75
N ASN A 25 15.43 -11.28 -7.44
CA ASN A 25 14.27 -10.64 -6.85
C ASN A 25 14.45 -9.10 -6.93
N PRO A 26 13.58 -8.37 -7.65
CA PRO A 26 13.69 -6.91 -7.76
C PRO A 26 13.16 -6.17 -6.53
N PHE A 27 12.46 -6.83 -5.61
CA PHE A 27 11.97 -6.19 -4.40
C PHE A 27 13.11 -5.94 -3.41
N HIS A 28 13.10 -4.76 -2.79
CA HIS A 28 13.99 -4.48 -1.67
C HIS A 28 13.72 -5.48 -0.53
N PRO A 29 14.76 -6.08 0.09
CA PRO A 29 14.59 -7.25 0.96
C PRO A 29 13.87 -6.97 2.29
N PHE A 30 13.83 -5.70 2.74
CA PHE A 30 13.23 -5.34 4.04
C PHE A 30 12.50 -4.00 4.07
N SER A 31 12.52 -3.23 2.98
CA SER A 31 11.91 -1.88 2.95
C SER A 31 10.62 -1.91 2.15
N TYR A 32 9.55 -1.43 2.77
CA TYR A 32 8.20 -1.49 2.25
C TYR A 32 7.46 -0.20 2.58
N PHE A 33 6.50 0.18 1.74
CA PHE A 33 5.52 1.22 2.08
C PHE A 33 4.26 0.53 2.58
N ASP A 34 3.97 0.70 3.86
CA ASP A 34 2.80 0.14 4.51
C ASP A 34 1.64 1.14 4.49
N THR A 35 0.58 0.81 3.76
CA THR A 35 -0.60 1.68 3.66
C THR A 35 -1.43 1.70 4.94
N ALA A 36 -1.30 0.73 5.86
CA ALA A 36 -1.94 0.84 7.17
C ALA A 36 -1.35 1.99 7.99
N THR A 37 -0.02 2.08 8.03
CA THR A 37 0.71 3.20 8.64
C THR A 37 0.41 4.53 7.95
N LEU A 38 0.48 4.58 6.61
CA LEU A 38 0.23 5.81 5.85
C LEU A 38 -1.21 6.30 5.99
N SER A 39 -2.18 5.39 6.03
CA SER A 39 -3.59 5.72 6.26
C SER A 39 -3.85 6.21 7.68
N GLY A 40 -3.13 5.65 8.67
CA GLY A 40 -3.16 6.16 10.04
C GLY A 40 -2.74 7.64 10.11
N LEU A 41 -1.74 8.03 9.34
CA LEU A 41 -1.30 9.42 9.22
C LEU A 41 -2.31 10.30 8.46
N ALA A 42 -2.75 9.87 7.28
CA ALA A 42 -3.56 10.70 6.37
C ALA A 42 -5.04 10.79 6.75
N TYR A 43 -5.59 9.70 7.29
CA TYR A 43 -7.04 9.51 7.50
C TYR A 43 -7.39 9.06 8.93
N GLY A 44 -6.42 8.80 9.80
CA GLY A 44 -6.69 8.28 11.15
C GLY A 44 -7.27 6.86 11.16
N GLN A 45 -7.17 6.12 10.05
CA GLN A 45 -7.71 4.77 9.90
C GLN A 45 -6.60 3.78 9.52
N THR A 46 -6.63 2.59 10.13
CA THR A 46 -5.67 1.51 9.85
C THR A 46 -6.31 0.28 9.21
N VAL A 47 -7.63 0.28 9.04
CA VAL A 47 -8.37 -0.79 8.35
C VAL A 47 -8.60 -0.35 6.91
N LEU A 48 -8.16 -1.14 5.92
CA LEU A 48 -8.22 -0.81 4.50
C LEU A 48 -9.58 -0.26 4.07
N ALA A 49 -10.67 -0.98 4.34
CA ALA A 49 -12.02 -0.55 3.97
C ALA A 49 -12.43 0.81 4.56
N ARG A 50 -12.01 1.10 5.80
CA ARG A 50 -12.28 2.39 6.46
C ARG A 50 -11.40 3.50 5.90
N ALA A 51 -10.13 3.21 5.63
CA ALA A 51 -9.22 4.15 5.00
C ALA A 51 -9.69 4.53 3.59
N CYS A 52 -10.15 3.55 2.79
CA CYS A 52 -10.76 3.80 1.49
C CYS A 52 -12.00 4.69 1.61
N ALA A 53 -12.91 4.40 2.56
CA ALA A 53 -14.10 5.22 2.78
C ALA A 53 -13.77 6.69 3.12
N GLU A 54 -12.80 6.94 4.02
CA GLU A 54 -12.34 8.30 4.35
C GLU A 54 -11.61 9.00 3.20
N ALA A 55 -10.93 8.22 2.35
CA ALA A 55 -10.25 8.70 1.16
C ALA A 55 -11.19 8.96 -0.04
N GLY A 56 -12.49 8.61 0.08
CA GLY A 56 -13.43 8.67 -1.05
C GLY A 56 -13.20 7.60 -2.13
N VAL A 57 -12.46 6.54 -1.80
CA VAL A 57 -12.23 5.38 -2.66
C VAL A 57 -13.34 4.36 -2.42
N GLU A 58 -14.07 3.99 -3.47
CA GLU A 58 -15.14 3.00 -3.36
C GLU A 58 -14.60 1.63 -2.93
N PHE A 59 -15.22 1.05 -1.91
CA PHE A 59 -14.85 -0.25 -1.36
C PHE A 59 -16.08 -1.14 -1.19
N ASP A 60 -16.11 -2.25 -1.91
CA ASP A 60 -17.13 -3.28 -1.85
C ASP A 60 -16.66 -4.40 -0.90
N ASN A 61 -17.35 -4.54 0.23
CA ASN A 61 -17.04 -5.57 1.21
C ASN A 61 -17.31 -7.00 0.69
N SER A 62 -18.10 -7.17 -0.38
CA SER A 62 -18.36 -8.47 -0.98
C SER A 62 -17.20 -8.99 -1.84
N GLU A 63 -16.40 -8.07 -2.39
CA GLU A 63 -15.17 -8.38 -3.15
C GLU A 63 -13.91 -8.40 -2.27
N ALA A 64 -14.05 -7.99 -0.99
CA ALA A 64 -12.98 -8.07 -0.02
C ALA A 64 -12.43 -9.50 0.07
N HIS A 65 -11.11 -9.64 0.27
CA HIS A 65 -10.36 -10.91 0.28
C HIS A 65 -10.02 -11.47 -1.11
N SER A 66 -10.48 -10.86 -2.20
CA SER A 66 -9.85 -11.06 -3.51
C SER A 66 -8.52 -10.31 -3.54
N ALA A 67 -7.40 -11.04 -3.71
CA ALA A 67 -6.07 -10.42 -3.75
C ALA A 67 -5.93 -9.37 -4.87
N ALA A 68 -6.63 -9.56 -6.00
CA ALA A 68 -6.64 -8.59 -7.09
C ALA A 68 -7.38 -7.31 -6.68
N TYR A 69 -8.56 -7.46 -6.06
CA TYR A 69 -9.37 -6.35 -5.59
C TYR A 69 -8.65 -5.54 -4.50
N ASP A 70 -8.13 -6.23 -3.47
CA ASP A 70 -7.42 -5.61 -2.37
C ASP A 70 -6.15 -4.88 -2.87
N ALA A 71 -5.43 -5.44 -3.84
CA ALA A 71 -4.28 -4.78 -4.47
C ALA A 71 -4.67 -3.52 -5.25
N GLU A 72 -5.79 -3.55 -5.99
CA GLU A 72 -6.30 -2.40 -6.72
C GLU A 72 -6.72 -1.28 -5.77
N ARG A 73 -7.54 -1.58 -4.75
CA ARG A 73 -7.96 -0.60 -3.74
C ARG A 73 -6.78 -0.05 -2.95
N THR A 74 -5.80 -0.87 -2.61
CA THR A 74 -4.56 -0.43 -1.93
C THR A 74 -3.72 0.49 -2.81
N ALA A 75 -3.65 0.23 -4.12
CA ALA A 75 -2.93 1.09 -5.06
C ALA A 75 -3.62 2.46 -5.21
N GLU A 76 -4.94 2.48 -5.35
CA GLU A 76 -5.73 3.72 -5.38
C GLU A 76 -5.53 4.54 -4.09
N LEU A 77 -5.66 3.89 -2.93
CA LEU A 77 -5.45 4.52 -1.63
C LEU A 77 -4.02 5.08 -1.48
N PHE A 78 -3.00 4.35 -1.92
CA PHE A 78 -1.62 4.82 -1.88
C PHE A 78 -1.43 6.06 -2.75
N CYS A 79 -1.93 6.04 -3.99
CA CYS A 79 -1.87 7.19 -4.89
C CYS A 79 -2.58 8.40 -4.29
N GLU A 80 -3.77 8.21 -3.72
CA GLU A 80 -4.55 9.27 -3.09
C GLU A 80 -3.79 9.92 -1.91
N ILE A 81 -3.19 9.10 -1.01
CA ILE A 81 -2.39 9.62 0.11
C ILE A 81 -1.21 10.47 -0.38
N VAL A 82 -0.47 9.98 -1.38
CA VAL A 82 0.69 10.68 -1.93
C VAL A 82 0.28 11.98 -2.63
N ASN A 83 -0.79 11.94 -3.43
CA ASN A 83 -1.33 13.11 -4.12
C ASN A 83 -1.84 14.16 -3.13
N ARG A 84 -2.59 13.76 -2.10
CA ARG A 84 -3.07 14.63 -1.04
C ARG A 84 -1.93 15.36 -0.32
N TRP A 85 -0.84 14.65 -0.02
CA TRP A 85 0.35 15.27 0.60
C TRP A 85 0.97 16.34 -0.32
N LYS A 86 1.06 16.06 -1.62
CA LYS A 86 1.53 17.01 -2.63
C LYS A 86 0.61 18.23 -2.74
N GLU A 87 -0.71 18.04 -2.83
CA GLU A 87 -1.71 19.10 -2.93
C GLU A 87 -1.76 19.99 -1.69
N SER A 88 -1.45 19.41 -0.52
CA SER A 88 -1.32 20.14 0.74
C SER A 88 -0.01 20.93 0.86
N GLY A 89 0.83 20.94 -0.19
CA GLY A 89 2.12 21.64 -0.20
C GLY A 89 3.24 20.91 0.55
N GLY A 90 3.01 19.67 1.02
CA GLY A 90 3.99 18.88 1.76
C GLY A 90 5.09 18.27 0.89
N TRP A 91 4.91 18.29 -0.43
CA TRP A 91 5.88 17.79 -1.40
C TRP A 91 6.42 18.95 -2.24
N MET A 92 7.59 19.46 -1.87
CA MET A 92 8.33 20.50 -2.61
C MET A 92 9.66 19.97 -3.13
N PRO A 93 9.71 19.18 -4.21
CA PRO A 93 10.96 18.97 -4.90
C PRO A 93 11.18 20.17 -5.81
N ALA A 94 12.06 21.07 -5.37
CA ALA A 94 12.94 21.71 -6.34
C ALA A 94 14.01 20.67 -6.68
N PHE A 95 13.71 19.79 -7.65
CA PHE A 95 14.78 19.06 -8.32
C PHE A 95 15.37 20.05 -9.33
N GLU A 96 16.39 20.81 -8.91
CA GLU A 96 17.35 21.44 -9.82
C GLU A 96 18.21 20.38 -10.52
#